data_AF-A0A5E4J123-F1
#
_entry.id   AF-A0A5E4J123-F1
#
_cell.length_a   1.000
_cell.length_b   1.000
_cell.length_c   1.000
_cell.angle_alpha   90.00
_cell.angle_beta   90.00
_cell.angle_gamma   90.00
#
_symmetry.space_group_name_H-M   'P 1'
#
loop_
_entity.id
_entity.type
_entity.pdbx_description
1 polymer ?
#
loop_
_entity_poly.entity_id
_entity_poly.type
_entity_poly.pdbx_seq_one_letter_code
_entity_poly.pdbx_strand_id
1 'polypeptide(L)'
;MVHSTPARTEARGLKQRSIDLAREIKALEGIEGAAQLAGEKQAKAGELLGQARELEEAARLEDITVWMDSIVKQTKKGEKKYGRWLAGWREGDKLRKVYLGSCRKMSREEAMKKARKLKAEAL
;
A
#
# COMPACT_ATOMS: atom_id res chain seq x y z
N MET A 1 10.15 0.24 -11.28
CA MET A 1 10.29 -0.30 -9.92
C MET A 1 8.89 -0.58 -9.40
N VAL A 2 8.51 -1.86 -9.29
CA VAL A 2 7.18 -2.25 -8.82
C VAL A 2 7.25 -2.31 -7.29
N HIS A 3 6.55 -1.42 -6.61
CA HIS A 3 6.48 -1.42 -5.14
C HIS A 3 5.63 -2.62 -4.69
N SER A 4 6.29 -3.79 -4.55
CA SER A 4 5.70 -5.01 -4.02
C SER A 4 6.06 -5.11 -2.54
N THR A 5 5.13 -4.71 -1.67
CA THR A 5 5.28 -4.94 -0.23
C THR A 5 4.92 -6.39 0.11
N PRO A 6 5.44 -6.94 1.22
CA PRO A 6 5.04 -8.27 1.70
C PRO A 6 3.51 -8.40 1.85
N ALA A 7 2.88 -7.41 2.48
CA ALA A 7 1.42 -7.35 2.65
C ALA A 7 0.66 -7.37 1.31
N ARG A 8 1.17 -6.68 0.28
CA ARG A 8 0.56 -6.71 -1.07
C ARG A 8 0.68 -8.09 -1.74
N THR A 9 1.77 -8.80 -1.47
CA THR A 9 2.01 -10.13 -2.02
C THR A 9 1.10 -11.15 -1.34
N GLU A 10 0.96 -11.04 -0.03
CA GLU A 10 0.06 -11.86 0.77
C GLU A 10 -1.41 -11.66 0.41
N ALA A 11 -1.86 -10.40 0.27
CA ALA A 11 -3.21 -10.09 -0.18
C ALA A 11 -3.53 -10.68 -1.56
N ARG A 12 -2.58 -10.67 -2.50
CA ARG A 12 -2.72 -11.35 -3.80
C ARG A 12 -2.88 -12.86 -3.65
N GLY A 13 -2.10 -13.47 -2.76
CA GLY A 13 -2.21 -14.90 -2.45
C GLY A 13 -3.59 -15.26 -1.89
N LEU A 14 -4.13 -14.45 -0.98
CA LEU A 14 -5.47 -14.66 -0.42
C LEU A 14 -6.57 -14.49 -1.46
N LYS A 15 -6.46 -13.49 -2.36
CA LYS A 15 -7.39 -13.33 -3.49
C LYS A 15 -7.36 -14.53 -4.42
N GLN A 16 -6.17 -15.05 -4.74
CA GLN A 16 -6.04 -16.24 -5.59
C GLN A 16 -6.74 -17.45 -4.95
N ARG A 17 -6.52 -17.68 -3.65
CA ARG A 17 -7.19 -18.75 -2.90
C ARG A 17 -8.71 -18.60 -2.88
N SER A 18 -9.22 -17.38 -2.78
CA SER A 18 -10.67 -17.11 -2.87
C SER A 18 -11.22 -17.45 -4.27
N ILE A 19 -10.49 -17.14 -5.34
CA ILE A 19 -10.85 -17.52 -6.72
C ILE A 19 -10.86 -19.04 -6.90
N ASP A 20 -9.89 -19.74 -6.32
CA ASP A 20 -9.81 -21.20 -6.40
C ASP A 20 -11.00 -21.85 -5.65
N LEU A 21 -11.35 -21.33 -4.46
CA LEU A 21 -12.57 -21.74 -3.74
C LEU A 21 -13.85 -21.47 -4.55
N ALA A 22 -13.93 -20.34 -5.27
CA ALA A 22 -15.08 -20.06 -6.12
C ALA A 22 -15.22 -21.07 -7.28
N ARG A 23 -14.11 -21.55 -7.84
CA ARG A 23 -14.12 -22.62 -8.84
C ARG A 23 -14.58 -23.95 -8.25
N GLU A 24 -14.16 -24.27 -7.02
CA GLU A 24 -14.62 -25.45 -6.31
C GLU A 24 -16.12 -25.39 -5.99
N ILE A 25 -16.64 -24.24 -5.55
CA ILE A 25 -18.08 -24.03 -5.33
C ILE A 25 -18.85 -24.29 -6.62
N LYS A 26 -18.39 -23.75 -7.75
CA LYS A 26 -19.00 -23.96 -9.06
C LYS A 26 -18.98 -25.42 -9.51
N ALA A 27 -17.98 -26.21 -9.10
CA ALA A 27 -17.93 -27.65 -9.38
C ALA A 27 -18.90 -28.45 -8.48
N LEU A 28 -19.28 -27.91 -7.32
CA LEU A 28 -20.26 -28.49 -6.41
C LEU A 28 -21.71 -28.08 -6.78
N GLU A 29 -21.89 -27.00 -7.55
CA GLU A 29 -23.17 -26.60 -8.14
C GLU A 29 -23.67 -27.70 -9.09
N GLY A 30 -24.63 -28.50 -8.63
CA GLY A 30 -25.21 -29.61 -9.38
C GLY A 30 -25.03 -30.99 -8.75
N ILE A 31 -24.28 -31.09 -7.65
CA ILE A 31 -24.18 -32.33 -6.85
C ILE A 31 -25.24 -32.31 -5.74
N GLU A 32 -26.15 -33.28 -5.74
CA GLU A 32 -27.13 -33.45 -4.66
C GLU A 32 -26.42 -33.65 -3.31
N GLY A 33 -26.82 -32.88 -2.30
CA GLY A 33 -26.24 -32.93 -0.95
C GLY A 33 -24.95 -32.10 -0.77
N ALA A 34 -24.38 -31.52 -1.82
CA ALA A 34 -23.16 -30.71 -1.71
C ALA A 34 -23.40 -29.26 -1.25
N ALA A 35 -24.65 -28.84 -1.06
CA ALA A 35 -25.02 -27.47 -0.72
C ALA A 35 -24.37 -26.96 0.58
N GLN A 36 -24.27 -27.82 1.60
CA GLN A 36 -23.62 -27.47 2.87
C GLN A 36 -22.13 -27.22 2.67
N LEU A 37 -21.46 -28.08 1.90
CA LEU A 37 -20.03 -27.97 1.61
C LEU A 37 -19.71 -26.76 0.73
N ALA A 38 -20.60 -26.42 -0.20
CA ALA A 38 -20.54 -25.18 -0.99
C ALA A 38 -20.68 -23.94 -0.11
N GLY A 39 -21.61 -23.95 0.86
CA GLY A 39 -21.81 -22.86 1.82
C GLY A 39 -20.59 -22.62 2.71
N GLU A 40 -19.96 -23.67 3.24
CA GLU A 40 -18.73 -23.58 4.04
C GLU A 40 -17.57 -22.98 3.23
N LYS A 41 -17.40 -23.42 1.98
CA LYS A 41 -16.39 -22.87 1.07
C LYS A 41 -16.67 -21.41 0.72
N GLN A 42 -17.93 -21.02 0.58
CA GLN A 42 -18.34 -19.65 0.31
C GLN A 42 -18.04 -18.72 1.50
N ALA A 43 -18.32 -19.18 2.73
CA ALA A 43 -17.96 -18.44 3.94
C ALA A 43 -16.43 -18.23 4.03
N LYS A 44 -15.65 -19.29 3.80
CA LYS A 44 -14.19 -19.23 3.80
C LYS A 44 -13.63 -18.33 2.70
N ALA A 45 -14.23 -18.34 1.51
CA ALA A 45 -13.86 -17.43 0.43
C ALA A 45 -14.13 -15.97 0.80
N GLY A 46 -15.22 -15.69 1.52
CA GLY A 46 -15.55 -14.38 2.06
C GLY A 46 -14.55 -13.89 3.12
N GLU A 47 -14.18 -14.75 4.07
CA GLU A 47 -13.16 -14.45 5.08
C GLU A 47 -11.80 -14.09 4.45
N LEU A 48 -11.35 -14.89 3.47
CA LEU A 48 -10.09 -14.65 2.77
C LEU A 48 -10.11 -13.33 1.99
N LEU A 49 -11.26 -12.94 1.42
CA LEU A 49 -11.40 -11.63 0.76
C LEU A 49 -11.36 -10.48 1.76
N GLY A 50 -11.95 -10.65 2.95
CA GLY A 50 -11.85 -9.69 4.05
C GLY A 50 -10.40 -9.46 4.47
N GLN A 51 -9.68 -10.54 4.77
CA GLN A 51 -8.26 -10.49 5.12
C GLN A 51 -7.39 -9.90 4.00
N ALA A 52 -7.68 -10.23 2.74
CA ALA A 52 -6.97 -9.65 1.61
C ALA A 52 -7.18 -8.13 1.52
N ARG A 53 -8.39 -7.65 1.81
CA ARG A 53 -8.70 -6.21 1.80
C ARG A 53 -7.95 -5.47 2.90
N GLU A 54 -7.94 -6.00 4.12
CA GLU A 54 -7.20 -5.41 5.25
C GLU A 54 -5.71 -5.33 4.93
N LEU A 55 -5.12 -6.39 4.38
CA LEU A 55 -3.72 -6.39 3.96
C LEU A 55 -3.44 -5.44 2.79
N GLU A 56 -4.39 -5.23 1.88
CA GLU A 56 -4.28 -4.20 0.84
C GLU A 56 -4.32 -2.79 1.40
N GLU A 57 -5.16 -2.53 2.41
CA GLU A 57 -5.23 -1.24 3.10
C GLU A 57 -3.93 -0.98 3.89
N ALA A 58 -3.41 -1.99 4.59
CA ALA A 58 -2.11 -1.91 5.26
C ALA A 58 -0.97 -1.67 4.25
N ALA A 59 -0.91 -2.44 3.16
CA ALA A 59 0.06 -2.25 2.09
C ALA A 59 -0.04 -0.86 1.46
N ARG A 60 -1.28 -0.36 1.28
CA ARG A 60 -1.51 1.00 0.79
C ARG A 60 -0.91 2.01 1.72
N LEU A 61 -1.02 1.89 3.04
CA LEU A 61 -0.39 2.83 3.97
C LEU A 61 1.14 2.75 3.93
N GLU A 62 1.68 1.55 3.83
CA GLU A 62 3.13 1.30 3.81
C GLU A 62 3.85 1.72 2.52
N ASP A 63 3.13 1.83 1.39
CA ASP A 63 3.69 2.19 0.08
C ASP A 63 4.06 3.69 -0.01
N ILE A 64 5.00 4.13 0.83
CA ILE A 64 5.55 5.47 0.89
C ILE A 64 7.02 5.40 0.53
N THR A 65 7.42 6.20 -0.44
CA THR A 65 8.83 6.42 -0.74
C THR A 65 9.25 7.77 -0.16
N VAL A 66 10.31 7.79 0.64
CA VAL A 66 10.94 9.02 1.13
C VAL A 66 12.33 9.14 0.53
N TRP A 67 12.64 10.28 -0.07
CA TRP A 67 13.94 10.56 -0.67
C TRP A 67 14.42 11.97 -0.32
N MET A 68 15.74 12.13 -0.35
CA MET A 68 16.38 13.44 -0.25
C MET A 68 16.50 14.03 -1.65
N ASP A 69 16.19 15.31 -1.76
CA ASP A 69 16.40 16.09 -2.98
C ASP A 69 17.20 17.35 -2.63
N SER A 70 18.02 17.83 -3.56
CA SER A 70 18.88 19.00 -3.36
C SER A 70 18.45 20.13 -4.27
N ILE A 71 18.07 21.26 -3.68
CA ILE A 71 17.76 22.47 -4.43
C ILE A 71 18.93 23.45 -4.34
N VAL A 72 19.37 23.95 -5.49
CA VAL A 72 20.32 25.07 -5.58
C VAL A 72 19.50 26.34 -5.72
N LYS A 73 19.73 27.31 -4.83
CA LYS A 73 19.15 28.65 -4.94
C LYS A 73 20.27 29.65 -5.16
N GLN A 74 20.15 30.44 -6.21
CA GLN A 74 20.98 31.64 -6.39
C GLN A 74 20.53 32.72 -5.42
N THR A 75 21.49 33.32 -4.73
CA THR A 75 21.28 34.46 -3.84
C THR A 75 22.26 35.57 -4.21
N LYS A 76 22.01 36.81 -3.75
CA LYS A 76 22.93 37.94 -3.96
C LYS A 76 24.37 37.68 -3.46
N LYS A 77 24.57 36.70 -2.56
CA LYS A 77 25.86 36.31 -1.98
C LYS A 77 26.43 35.01 -2.59
N GLY A 78 25.89 34.56 -3.72
CA GLY A 78 26.29 33.31 -4.38
C GLY A 78 25.28 32.18 -4.23
N GLU A 79 25.66 30.99 -4.70
CA GLU A 79 24.80 29.81 -4.69
C GLU A 79 24.74 29.14 -3.33
N LYS A 80 23.53 28.77 -2.90
CA LYS A 80 23.30 27.96 -1.70
C LYS A 80 22.57 26.67 -2.07
N LYS A 81 23.14 25.54 -1.66
CA LYS A 81 22.52 24.22 -1.79
C LYS A 81 21.78 23.84 -0.51
N TYR A 82 20.56 23.38 -0.65
CA TYR A 82 19.71 22.94 0.46
C TYR A 82 19.20 21.53 0.22
N GLY A 83 19.37 20.66 1.22
CA GLY A 83 18.74 19.35 1.25
C GLY A 83 17.30 19.44 1.75
N ARG A 84 16.38 18.82 1.02
CA ARG A 84 14.97 18.66 1.38
C ARG A 84 14.57 17.20 1.40
N TRP A 85 13.75 16.84 2.38
CA TRP A 85 13.05 15.56 2.41
C TRP A 85 11.73 15.69 1.66
N LEU A 86 11.52 14.78 0.72
CA LEU A 86 10.28 14.60 -0.01
C LEU A 86 9.73 13.21 0.28
N ALA A 87 8.41 13.10 0.38
CA ALA A 87 7.69 11.84 0.32
C ALA A 87 6.89 11.76 -0.96
N GLY A 88 6.66 10.53 -1.43
CA GLY A 88 5.72 10.26 -2.49
C GLY A 88 4.99 8.94 -2.26
N TRP A 89 3.70 8.95 -2.58
CA TRP A 89 2.84 7.77 -2.57
C TRP A 89 1.77 7.90 -3.66
N ARG A 90 1.19 6.77 -4.08
CA ARG A 90 0.06 6.80 -5.01
C ARG A 90 -1.23 6.98 -4.26
N GLU A 91 -2.06 7.85 -4.80
CA GLU A 91 -3.44 8.11 -4.38
C GLU A 91 -4.30 7.81 -5.62
N GLY A 92 -4.91 6.63 -5.64
CA GLY A 92 -5.49 6.05 -6.85
C GLY A 92 -4.46 5.96 -7.98
N ASP A 93 -4.75 6.59 -9.11
CA ASP A 93 -3.88 6.61 -10.28
C ASP A 93 -2.81 7.71 -10.26
N LYS A 94 -2.88 8.67 -9.33
CA LYS A 94 -1.95 9.81 -9.30
C LYS A 94 -0.84 9.59 -8.28
N LEU A 95 0.37 10.07 -8.60
CA LEU A 95 1.49 10.12 -7.65
C LEU A 95 1.45 11.46 -6.90
N ARG A 96 1.19 11.42 -5.60
CA ARG A 96 1.28 12.59 -4.72
C ARG A 96 2.71 12.74 -4.23
N LYS A 97 3.29 13.93 -4.37
CA LYS A 97 4.61 14.28 -3.82
C LYS A 97 4.46 15.39 -2.80
N VAL A 98 5.04 15.22 -1.61
CA VAL A 98 4.88 16.14 -0.48
C VAL A 98 6.24 16.50 0.11
N TYR A 99 6.42 17.79 0.43
CA TYR A 99 7.58 18.27 1.16
C TYR A 99 7.43 18.05 2.66
N LEU A 100 8.41 17.36 3.25
CA LEU A 100 8.40 16.98 4.66
C LEU A 100 9.16 17.98 5.53
N GLY A 101 10.26 18.52 5.00
CA GLY A 101 11.13 19.43 5.73
C GLY A 101 12.56 19.47 5.20
N SER A 102 13.40 20.29 5.84
CA SER A 102 14.81 20.42 5.47
C SER A 102 15.64 19.31 6.11
N CYS A 103 16.57 18.72 5.35
CA CYS A 103 17.46 17.67 5.86
C CYS A 103 18.38 18.12 6.99
N ARG A 104 18.60 19.43 7.14
CA ARG A 104 19.37 19.98 8.28
C ARG A 104 18.61 19.91 9.62
N LYS A 105 17.28 19.83 9.57
CA LYS A 105 16.41 19.93 10.75
C LYS A 105 15.72 18.62 11.10
N MET A 106 15.79 17.62 10.23
CA MET A 106 15.14 16.34 10.47
C MET A 106 15.91 15.18 9.84
N SER A 107 15.89 14.05 10.52
CA SER A 107 16.46 12.79 10.04
C SER A 107 15.53 12.10 9.03
N ARG A 108 16.06 11.09 8.33
CA ARG A 108 15.26 10.26 7.42
C ARG A 108 14.13 9.54 8.13
N GLU A 109 14.35 9.09 9.37
CA GLU A 109 13.34 8.37 10.16
C GLU A 109 12.20 9.28 10.58
N GLU A 110 12.52 10.51 11.01
CA GLU A 110 11.52 11.53 11.33
C GLU A 110 10.72 11.93 10.09
N ALA A 111 11.39 12.07 8.94
CA ALA A 111 10.75 12.29 7.66
C ALA A 111 9.79 11.12 7.31
N MET A 112 10.20 9.88 7.52
CA MET A 112 9.36 8.69 7.29
C MET A 112 8.12 8.66 8.20
N LYS A 113 8.28 8.93 9.50
CA LYS A 113 7.15 9.03 10.46
C LYS A 113 6.17 10.12 10.04
N LYS A 114 6.69 11.29 9.64
CA LYS A 114 5.86 12.41 9.18
C LYS A 114 5.13 12.08 7.88
N ALA A 115 5.78 11.39 6.94
CA ALA A 115 5.15 10.94 5.71
C ALA A 115 4.02 9.94 5.96
N ARG A 116 4.20 8.98 6.88
CA ARG A 116 3.15 8.03 7.29
C ARG A 116 1.93 8.76 7.85
N LYS A 117 2.14 9.74 8.74
CA LYS A 117 1.06 10.55 9.30
C LYS A 117 0.30 11.32 8.21
N LEU A 118 1.02 11.99 7.31
CA LEU A 118 0.40 12.76 6.22
C LEU A 118 -0.37 11.89 5.23
N LYS A 119 0.06 10.65 5.02
CA LYS A 119 -0.67 9.71 4.17
C LYS A 119 -1.92 9.15 4.85
N ALA A 120 -1.85 8.86 6.14
CA ALA A 120 -3.01 8.45 6.92
C ALA A 120 -4.08 9.55 6.99
N GLU A 121 -3.69 10.82 7.05
CA GLU A 121 -4.61 11.96 6.98
C GLU A 121 -5.18 12.22 5.58
N ALA A 122 -4.58 11.65 4.53
CA ALA A 122 -4.98 11.85 3.14
C ALA A 122 -5.88 10.73 2.58
N LEU A 123 -6.02 9.62 3.31
CA LEU A 123 -6.87 8.46 2.97
C LEU A 123 -8.22 8.58 3.68
#